data_AF-A0A7Y2E8X6-F1
#
_entry.id   AF-A0A7Y2E8X6-F1
#
_cell.length_a   1.000
_cell.length_b   1.000
_cell.length_c   1.000
_cell.angle_alpha   90.00
_cell.angle_beta   90.00
_cell.angle_gamma   90.00
#
_symmetry.space_group_name_H-M   'P 1'
#
loop_
_entity.id
_entity.type
_entity.pdbx_description
1 polymer ?
#
loop_
_entity_poly.entity_id
_entity_poly.type
_entity_poly.pdbx_seq_one_letter_code
_entity_poly.pdbx_strand_id
1 'polypeptide(L)' 'MVFTGRNYALLVIGLALIVVGYVIMRVENQVDGFISLYVAPLLILGGYLEIMYAIMWRPDRGERGQGAESGDAAAA' A
#
# COMPACT_ATOMS: atom_id res chain seq x y z
N MET A 1 16.12 -1.48 -2.59
CA MET A 1 15.38 -0.52 -1.75
C MET A 1 13.99 -1.07 -1.55
N VAL A 2 13.50 -1.10 -0.31
CA VAL A 2 12.22 -1.74 0.08
C VAL A 2 10.99 -0.99 -0.50
N PHE A 3 11.21 0.18 -1.09
CA PHE A 3 10.20 1.01 -1.73
C PHE A 3 10.41 1.03 -3.24
N THR A 4 9.78 0.11 -3.95
CA THR A 4 9.44 0.36 -5.36
C THR A 4 8.33 1.41 -5.36
N GLY A 5 8.35 2.40 -6.25
CA GLY A 5 7.39 3.53 -6.24
C GLY A 5 5.92 3.11 -6.16
N ARG A 6 5.60 1.92 -6.68
CA ARG A 6 4.27 1.31 -6.59
C ARG A 6 3.81 0.97 -5.16
N ASN A 7 4.69 0.45 -4.29
CA ASN A 7 4.31 0.17 -2.89
C ASN A 7 4.10 1.46 -2.10
N TYR A 8 4.90 2.49 -2.40
CA TYR A 8 4.74 3.78 -1.76
C TYR A 8 3.39 4.41 -2.13
N ALA A 9 2.95 4.27 -3.38
CA ALA A 9 1.62 4.70 -3.80
C ALA A 9 0.49 3.97 -3.04
N LEU A 10 0.59 2.64 -2.87
CA LEU A 10 -0.40 1.86 -2.10
C LEU A 10 -0.46 2.30 -0.63
N LEU A 11 0.70 2.57 -0.03
CA LEU A 11 0.78 3.06 1.35
C LEU A 11 0.10 4.44 1.50
N VAL A 12 0.33 5.36 0.55
CA VAL A 12 -0.34 6.67 0.52
C VAL A 12 -1.85 6.54 0.34
N ILE A 13 -2.31 5.59 -0.49
CA ILE A 13 -3.74 5.32 -0.66
C ILE A 13 -4.37 4.84 0.65
N GLY A 14 -3.74 3.88 1.33
CA GLY A 14 -4.24 3.40 2.63
C GLY A 14 -4.30 4.50 3.69
N LEU A 15 -3.28 5.36 3.74
CA LEU A 15 -3.28 6.54 4.62
C LEU A 15 -4.40 7.53 4.26
N ALA A 16 -4.61 7.79 2.97
CA ALA A 16 -5.67 8.68 2.51
C ALA A 16 -7.06 8.15 2.89
N LEU A 17 -7.30 6.85 2.82
CA LEU A 17 -8.56 6.23 3.26
C LEU A 17 -8.84 6.49 4.74
N ILE A 18 -7.84 6.36 5.61
CA ILE A 18 -7.98 6.65 7.05
C ILE A 18 -8.36 8.12 7.26
N VAL A 19 -7.64 9.04 6.59
CA VAL A 19 -7.91 10.48 6.68
C VAL A 19 -9.34 10.78 6.20
N VAL A 20 -9.76 10.22 5.07
CA VAL A 20 -11.12 10.40 4.54
C VAL A 20 -12.18 9.88 5.52
N GLY A 21 -11.96 8.72 6.14
CA GLY A 21 -12.87 8.18 7.15
C GLY A 21 -13.10 9.17 8.31
N TYR A 22 -12.02 9.78 8.82
CA TYR A 22 -12.12 10.79 9.87
C TYR A 22 -12.70 12.13 9.40
N VAL A 23 -12.38 12.56 8.17
CA VAL A 23 -12.92 13.79 7.60
C VAL A 23 -14.43 13.69 7.42
N ILE A 24 -14.92 12.54 6.93
CA ILE A 24 -16.36 12.29 6.75
C ILE A 24 -17.09 12.34 8.10
N MET A 25 -16.55 11.73 9.17
CA MET A 25 -17.11 11.86 10.52
C MET A 25 -17.28 13.33 10.94
N ARG A 26 -16.30 14.17 10.56
CA ARG A 26 -16.29 15.60 10.92
C ARG A 26 -17.26 16.43 10.06
N VAL A 27 -17.60 15.98 8.85
CA VAL A 27 -18.61 16.61 7.98
C VAL A 27 -20.02 16.26 8.43
N GLU A 28 -20.27 15.01 8.86
CA GLU A 28 -21.58 14.60 9.41
C GLU A 28 -21.96 15.41 10.66
N ASN A 29 -20.96 15.76 11.48
CA ASN A 29 -21.10 16.48 12.76
C ASN A 29 -22.16 15.86 13.71
N GLN A 30 -22.51 14.60 13.48
CA GLN A 30 -23.42 13.79 14.28
C GLN A 30 -22.68 12.52 14.67
N VAL A 31 -22.32 12.42 15.95
CA VAL A 31 -21.57 11.28 16.48
C VAL A 31 -22.37 9.98 16.32
N ASP A 32 -23.70 10.08 16.47
CA ASP A 32 -24.64 8.97 16.30
C ASP A 32 -25.19 8.85 14.86
N GLY A 33 -24.59 9.57 13.90
CA GLY A 33 -24.92 9.47 12.50
C GLY A 33 -24.56 8.09 11.94
N PHE A 34 -25.39 7.58 11.01
CA PHE A 34 -25.18 6.27 10.39
C PHE A 34 -23.78 6.14 9.76
N ILE A 35 -23.28 7.23 9.17
CA ILE A 35 -21.96 7.22 8.52
C ILE A 35 -20.85 7.17 9.57
N SER A 36 -20.99 7.89 10.68
CA SER A 36 -20.01 7.88 11.77
C SER A 36 -19.94 6.53 12.48
N LEU A 37 -21.08 5.86 12.68
CA LEU A 37 -21.16 4.57 13.38
C LEU A 37 -20.82 3.35 12.51
N TYR A 38 -21.10 3.38 11.21
CA TYR A 38 -20.95 2.20 10.34
C TYR A 38 -19.95 2.42 9.21
N VAL A 39 -20.06 3.53 8.49
CA VAL A 39 -19.26 3.76 7.28
C VAL A 39 -17.83 4.09 7.65
N ALA A 40 -17.61 5.04 8.56
CA ALA A 40 -16.28 5.51 8.92
C ALA A 40 -15.41 4.42 9.58
N PRO A 41 -15.92 3.58 10.52
CA PRO A 41 -15.15 2.47 11.07
C PRO A 41 -14.72 1.45 10.00
N LEU A 42 -15.61 1.12 9.05
CA LEU A 42 -15.28 0.23 7.94
C LEU A 42 -14.24 0.85 6.99
N LEU A 43 -14.33 2.15 6.74
CA LEU A 43 -13.40 2.89 5.87
C LEU A 43 -12.00 2.97 6.48
N ILE A 44 -11.91 3.26 7.79
CA ILE A 44 -10.66 3.27 8.54
C ILE A 44 -10.06 1.86 8.60
N LEU A 45 -10.88 0.83 8.85
CA LEU A 45 -10.43 -0.56 8.83
C LEU A 45 -9.86 -0.95 7.46
N GLY A 46 -10.57 -0.58 6.38
CA GLY A 46 -10.08 -0.78 5.01
C GLY A 46 -8.74 -0.11 4.75
N GLY A 47 -8.56 1.13 5.23
CA GLY A 47 -7.29 1.84 5.16
C GLY A 47 -6.14 1.12 5.88
N TYR A 48 -6.39 0.56 7.07
CA TYR A 48 -5.39 -0.25 7.78
C TYR A 48 -5.04 -1.55 7.04
N LEU A 49 -6.03 -2.24 6.48
CA LEU A 49 -5.81 -3.45 5.69
C LEU A 49 -5.00 -3.16 4.42
N GLU A 50 -5.28 -2.04 3.75
CA GLU A 50 -4.51 -1.58 2.58
C GLU A 50 -3.06 -1.29 2.96
N ILE A 51 -2.81 -0.61 4.09
CA ILE A 51 -1.45 -0.38 4.59
C ILE A 51 -0.73 -1.69 4.89
N MET A 52 -1.40 -2.65 5.54
CA MET A 52 -0.83 -3.98 5.78
C MET A 52 -0.46 -4.67 4.47
N TYR A 53 -1.35 -4.63 3.48
CA TYR A 53 -1.10 -5.21 2.16
C TYR A 53 0.08 -4.52 1.45
N ALA A 54 0.14 -3.20 1.47
CA ALA A 54 1.21 -2.42 0.86
C ALA A 54 2.60 -2.73 1.46
N ILE A 55 2.65 -3.00 2.77
CA ILE A 55 3.88 -3.40 3.48
C ILE A 55 4.25 -4.85 3.17
N MET A 56 3.27 -5.75 3.16
CA MET A 56 3.50 -7.18 2.95
C MET A 56 3.83 -7.52 1.48
N TRP A 57 3.32 -6.73 0.54
CA TRP A 57 3.56 -6.94 -0.89
C TRP A 57 5.00 -6.59 -1.25
N ARG A 58 5.91 -7.56 -1.27
CA ARG A 58 7.26 -7.37 -1.81
C ARG A 58 7.22 -7.75 -3.30
N PRO A 59 7.50 -6.84 -4.25
CA PRO A 59 7.70 -7.26 -5.63
C PRO A 59 8.92 -8.18 -5.64
N ASP A 60 8.73 -9.44 -6.03
CA ASP A 60 9.82 -10.36 -6.31
C ASP A 60 10.71 -9.67 -7.34
N ARG A 61 11.93 -9.31 -6.94
CA ARG A 61 12.96 -9.03 -7.92
C ARG A 61 13.22 -10.37 -8.57
N GLY A 62 12.61 -10.58 -9.74
CA GLY A 62 13.04 -11.63 -10.64
C GLY A 62 14.52 -11.42 -10.90
N GLU A 63 15.36 -12.18 -10.21
CA GLU A 63 16.78 -12.30 -10.46
C GLU A 63 16.95 -13.00 -11.82
N ARG A 64 16.74 -12.25 -12.90
CA ARG A 64 17.17 -12.61 -14.24
C ARG A 64 18.19 -11.56 -14.67
N GLY A 65 19.46 -11.84 -14.38
CA GLY A 65 20.53 -10.95 -14.81
C GLY A 65 21.93 -11.20 -14.25
N GLN A 66 22.25 -12.41 -13.75
CA GLN A 66 23.63 -12.80 -13.47
C GLN A 66 23.87 -14.18 -14.10
N GLY A 67 24.71 -14.23 -15.14
CA GLY A 67 25.16 -15.50 -15.75
C GLY A 67 25.47 -15.49 -17.24
N ALA A 68 25.25 -14.40 -17.98
CA ALA A 68 25.55 -14.35 -19.43
C ALA A 68 26.99 -13.91 -19.77
N GLU A 69 27.94 -14.04 -18.83
CA GLU A 69 29.35 -13.60 -19.03
C GLU A 69 30.39 -14.72 -18.85
N SER A 70 29.98 -16.00 -18.81
CA SER A 70 30.94 -17.12 -18.75
C SER A 70 31.32 -17.69 -20.13
N GLY A 71 30.98 -17.01 -21.23
CA GLY A 71 31.18 -17.50 -22.60
C GLY A 71 32.44 -17.00 -23.33
N ASP A 72 33.07 -15.91 -22.86
CA ASP A 72 34.09 -15.19 -23.67
C ASP A 72 35.52 -15.30 -23.12
N ALA A 73 35.72 -15.89 -21.94
CA ALA A 73 37.04 -16.03 -21.32
C ALA A 73 37.76 -17.35 -21.66
N ALA A 74 37.14 -18.24 -22.45
CA ALA A 74 37.72 -19.55 -22.80
C ALA A 74 38.33 -19.59 -24.22
N ALA A 75 38.35 -18.47 -24.95
CA ALA A 75 38.74 -18.41 -26.36
C ALA A 75 39.90 -17.44 -26.68
N ALA A 76 40.61 -16.92 -25.69
CA ALA A 76 41.78 -16.05 -25.85
C ALA A 76 43.00 -16.62 -25.10
#